data_AF-A0A5A7R470-F1
#
_entry.id   AF-A0A5A7R470-F1
#
_cell.length_a   1.000
_cell.length_b   1.000
_cell.length_c   1.000
_cell.angle_alpha   90.00
_cell.angle_beta   90.00
_cell.angle_gamma   90.00
#
_symmetry.space_group_name_H-M   'P 1'
#
loop_
_entity.id
_entity.type
_entity.pdbx_description
1 polymer ?
#
loop_
_entity_poly.entity_id
_entity_poly.type
_entity_poly.pdbx_seq_one_letter_code
_entity_poly.pdbx_strand_id
1 'polypeptide(L)'
;MPSAPTPPPLRGISSGGSKINLNFNFKSDKPIVAWIDYDSDMNLANITITPSTEPLTPLLSYKIDLSPILHETMFVGFFASTTLFASSHFMLGCSFTTIGEALPLDLRSLPSIPWTKN
;
A
#
# COMPACT_ATOMS: atom_id res chain seq x y z
N MET A 1 33.59 24.60 12.18
CA MET A 1 32.31 24.24 11.54
C MET A 1 32.24 22.72 11.52
N PRO A 2 31.19 22.07 12.06
CA PRO A 2 31.07 20.62 11.98
C PRO A 2 30.72 20.18 10.55
N SER A 3 31.40 19.15 10.08
CA SER A 3 31.23 18.54 8.76
C SER A 3 29.84 17.90 8.63
N ALA A 4 29.19 18.05 7.47
CA ALA A 4 27.92 17.41 7.16
C ALA A 4 28.08 15.88 7.09
N PRO A 5 27.09 15.10 7.56
CA PRO A 5 27.12 13.64 7.46
C PRO A 5 27.03 13.19 6.00
N THR A 6 27.85 12.19 5.64
CA THR A 6 27.93 11.61 4.30
C THR A 6 26.64 10.83 3.97
N PRO A 7 26.00 11.06 2.81
CA PRO A 7 24.81 10.29 2.43
C PRO A 7 25.16 8.81 2.21
N PRO A 8 24.28 7.87 2.58
CA PRO A 8 24.49 6.45 2.32
C PRO A 8 24.50 6.17 0.81
N PRO A 9 25.19 5.11 0.36
CA PRO A 9 25.31 4.81 -1.06
C PRO A 9 23.95 4.44 -1.65
N LEU A 10 23.60 5.08 -2.78
CA LEU A 10 22.39 4.80 -3.54
C LEU A 10 22.43 3.35 -4.04
N ARG A 11 21.53 2.52 -3.51
CA ARG A 11 21.33 1.15 -3.98
C ARG A 11 20.79 1.23 -5.41
N GLY A 12 21.56 0.74 -6.37
CA GLY A 12 21.22 0.79 -7.79
C GLY A 12 19.83 0.22 -8.05
N ILE A 13 18.93 1.04 -8.61
CA ILE A 13 17.62 0.59 -9.07
C ILE A 13 17.82 0.00 -10.46
N SER A 14 17.84 -1.33 -10.53
CA SER A 14 17.74 -2.06 -11.79
C SER A 14 16.39 -1.73 -12.42
N SER A 15 16.43 -1.15 -13.63
CA SER A 15 15.26 -0.99 -14.50
C SER A 15 14.83 -2.36 -15.01
N GLY A 16 14.14 -3.12 -14.16
CA GLY A 16 13.48 -4.35 -14.52
C GLY A 16 12.18 -4.41 -13.73
N GLY A 17 11.04 -4.24 -14.41
CA GLY A 17 9.75 -4.51 -13.81
C GLY A 17 9.66 -6.00 -13.50
N SER A 18 10.15 -6.42 -12.33
CA SER A 18 10.00 -7.78 -11.84
C SER A 18 8.52 -8.00 -11.54
N LYS A 19 7.85 -8.77 -12.41
CA LYS A 19 6.60 -9.43 -12.04
C LYS A 19 6.92 -10.41 -10.92
N ILE A 20 6.76 -9.98 -9.67
CA ILE A 20 6.82 -10.92 -8.55
C ILE A 20 5.55 -11.76 -8.58
N ASN A 21 5.72 -13.08 -8.68
CA ASN A 21 4.61 -14.02 -8.64
C ASN A 21 4.19 -14.18 -7.18
N LEU A 22 3.26 -13.35 -6.72
CA LEU A 22 2.68 -13.51 -5.40
C LEU A 22 1.76 -14.74 -5.43
N ASN A 23 2.24 -15.87 -4.93
CA ASN A 23 1.37 -16.96 -4.50
C ASN A 23 0.67 -16.54 -3.20
N PHE A 24 -0.25 -15.58 -3.32
CA PHE A 24 -1.01 -15.02 -2.22
C PHE A 24 -2.25 -15.87 -2.01
N ASN A 25 -2.34 -16.57 -0.88
CA ASN A 25 -3.54 -17.31 -0.55
C ASN A 25 -4.60 -16.35 0.00
N PHE A 26 -5.36 -15.73 -0.91
CA PHE A 26 -6.50 -14.87 -0.59
C PHE A 26 -7.67 -15.61 0.12
N LYS A 27 -7.58 -16.93 0.27
CA LYS A 27 -8.58 -17.73 1.01
C LYS A 27 -8.26 -17.91 2.49
N SER A 28 -7.20 -17.28 3.01
CA SER A 28 -6.96 -17.30 4.46
C SER A 28 -7.80 -16.22 5.14
N ASP A 29 -8.42 -16.53 6.27
CA ASP A 29 -9.18 -15.59 7.10
C ASP A 29 -8.30 -14.52 7.81
N LYS A 30 -7.09 -14.32 7.32
CA LYS A 30 -6.13 -13.36 7.88
C LYS A 30 -6.28 -12.01 7.19
N PRO A 31 -6.24 -10.90 7.94
CA PRO A 31 -6.20 -9.57 7.37
C PRO A 31 -5.02 -9.41 6.40
N ILE A 32 -5.27 -8.69 5.31
CA ILE A 32 -4.26 -8.28 4.35
C ILE A 32 -4.04 -6.79 4.52
N VAL A 33 -2.78 -6.39 4.59
CA VAL A 33 -2.39 -4.98 4.70
C VAL A 33 -1.83 -4.53 3.36
N ALA A 34 -2.32 -3.39 2.87
CA ALA A 34 -1.84 -2.74 1.66
C ALA A 34 -1.31 -1.34 1.99
N TRP A 35 -0.14 -1.02 1.48
CA TRP A 35 0.50 0.30 1.56
C TRP A 35 0.61 0.87 0.16
N ILE A 36 0.24 2.14 0.02
CA ILE A 36 0.32 2.87 -1.24
C ILE A 36 1.00 4.20 -0.92
N ASP A 37 2.23 4.34 -1.39
CA ASP A 37 3.06 5.52 -1.18
C ASP A 37 3.40 6.16 -2.53
N TYR A 38 3.22 7.47 -2.64
CA TYR A 38 3.57 8.23 -3.83
C TYR A 38 4.63 9.27 -3.50
N ASP A 39 5.76 9.21 -4.20
CA ASP A 39 6.82 10.20 -4.14
C ASP A 39 6.68 11.15 -5.34
N SER A 40 6.34 12.41 -5.08
CA SER A 40 6.16 13.45 -6.10
C SER A 40 7.48 13.93 -6.71
N ASP A 41 8.59 13.85 -5.98
CA ASP A 41 9.90 14.27 -6.48
C ASP A 41 10.44 13.25 -7.50
N MET A 42 10.18 11.98 -7.25
CA MET A 42 10.58 10.87 -8.13
C MET A 42 9.50 10.44 -9.13
N ASN A 43 8.27 10.97 -9.01
CA ASN A 43 7.09 10.51 -9.73
C ASN A 43 6.93 8.98 -9.64
N LEU A 44 7.03 8.44 -8.42
CA LEU A 44 7.10 7.00 -8.17
C LEU A 44 6.00 6.57 -7.22
N ALA A 45 5.10 5.71 -7.70
CA ALA A 45 4.11 5.02 -6.89
C ALA A 45 4.65 3.65 -6.46
N ASN A 46 4.70 3.40 -5.15
CA ASN A 46 5.05 2.12 -4.55
C ASN A 46 3.81 1.50 -3.92
N ILE A 47 3.55 0.25 -4.25
CA ILE A 47 2.45 -0.54 -3.73
C ILE A 47 3.04 -1.76 -3.04
N THR A 48 2.76 -1.92 -1.75
CA THR A 48 3.17 -3.07 -0.96
C THR A 48 1.93 -3.79 -0.47
N ILE A 49 1.85 -5.11 -0.68
CA ILE A 49 0.75 -5.94 -0.16
C ILE A 49 1.37 -7.08 0.65
N THR A 50 0.98 -7.19 1.91
CA THR A 50 1.57 -8.15 2.84
C THR A 50 0.50 -8.74 3.77
N PRO A 51 0.58 -10.04 4.11
CA PRO A 51 -0.27 -10.64 5.14
C PRO A 51 0.24 -10.32 6.57
N SER A 52 1.33 -9.56 6.70
CA SER A 52 1.99 -9.20 7.96
C SER A 52 2.01 -7.69 8.17
N THR A 53 2.32 -7.27 9.39
CA THR A 53 2.29 -5.87 9.84
C THR A 53 3.43 -5.00 9.32
N GLU A 54 4.44 -5.61 8.69
CA GLU A 54 5.67 -4.93 8.29
C GLU A 54 5.84 -5.00 6.76
N PRO A 55 6.16 -3.88 6.09
CA PRO A 55 6.32 -3.86 4.65
C PRO A 55 7.58 -4.64 4.25
N LEU A 56 7.38 -5.84 3.73
CA LEU A 56 8.39 -6.60 3.01
C LEU A 56 8.32 -6.16 1.55
N THR A 57 9.27 -5.34 1.11
CA THR A 57 9.58 -4.95 -0.29
C THR A 57 8.37 -4.60 -1.19
N PRO A 58 8.29 -3.40 -1.80
CA PRO A 58 7.15 -3.05 -2.65
C PRO A 58 6.90 -4.10 -3.73
N LEU A 59 5.65 -4.57 -3.79
CA LEU A 59 5.17 -5.52 -4.78
C LEU A 59 5.24 -4.92 -6.17
N LEU A 60 4.83 -3.66 -6.28
CA LEU A 60 4.83 -2.93 -7.53
C LEU A 60 5.40 -1.53 -7.29
N SER A 61 6.40 -1.19 -8.09
CA SER A 61 6.90 0.17 -8.20
C SER A 61 6.64 0.65 -9.62
N TYR A 62 5.94 1.77 -9.76
CA TYR A 62 5.53 2.29 -11.05
C TYR A 62 5.82 3.79 -11.15
N LYS A 63 6.54 4.20 -12.19
CA LYS A 63 6.79 5.62 -12.45
C LYS A 63 5.60 6.24 -13.16
N ILE A 64 4.94 7.18 -12.50
CA ILE A 64 3.78 7.89 -13.00
C ILE A 64 3.79 9.34 -12.52
N ASP A 65 3.61 10.27 -13.44
CA ASP A 65 3.35 11.66 -13.11
C ASP A 65 1.85 11.83 -12.83
N LEU A 66 1.52 12.13 -11.58
CA LEU A 66 0.14 12.36 -11.16
C LEU A 66 -0.28 13.83 -11.32
N SER A 67 0.66 14.74 -11.59
CA SER A 67 0.39 16.18 -11.76
C SER A 67 -0.67 16.50 -12.82
N PRO A 68 -0.72 15.84 -13.99
CA PRO A 68 -1.78 16.10 -14.98
C PRO A 68 -3.11 15.43 -14.63
N ILE A 69 -3.13 14.51 -13.66
CA ILE A 69 -4.31 13.72 -13.29
C ILE A 69 -5.00 14.33 -12.06
N LEU A 70 -4.21 14.75 -11.06
CA LEU A 70 -4.73 15.30 -9.81
C LEU A 70 -5.13 16.77 -9.99
N HIS A 71 -6.27 17.12 -9.39
CA HIS A 71 -6.78 18.49 -9.31
C HIS A 71 -6.60 19.01 -7.88
N GLU A 72 -6.78 20.33 -7.69
CA GLU A 72 -6.66 20.98 -6.37
C GLU A 72 -7.49 20.31 -5.27
N THR A 73 -8.64 19.73 -5.63
CA THR A 73 -9.49 18.99 -4.70
C THR A 73 -10.04 17.74 -5.38
N MET A 74 -9.88 16.60 -4.71
CA MET A 74 -10.36 15.30 -5.17
C MET A 74 -10.87 14.48 -3.98
N PHE A 75 -11.65 13.44 -4.28
CA PHE A 75 -12.12 12.48 -3.28
C PHE A 75 -11.28 11.22 -3.35
N VAL A 76 -10.91 10.69 -2.17
CA VAL A 76 -10.24 9.40 -2.04
C VAL A 76 -11.17 8.44 -1.30
N GLY A 77 -11.16 7.18 -1.70
CA GLY A 77 -12.03 6.18 -1.11
C GLY A 77 -11.79 4.79 -1.67
N PHE A 78 -12.53 3.84 -1.11
CA PHE A 78 -12.44 2.43 -1.46
C PHE A 78 -13.74 1.99 -2.12
N PHE A 79 -13.63 1.16 -3.14
CA PHE A 79 -14.77 0.54 -3.80
C PHE A 79 -14.51 -0.95 -3.99
N ALA A 80 -15.54 -1.76 -3.82
CA ALA A 80 -15.50 -3.20 -4.04
C ALA A 80 -16.74 -3.64 -4.80
N SER A 81 -16.60 -4.67 -5.62
CA SER A 81 -17.71 -5.26 -6.37
C SER A 81 -17.72 -6.76 -6.14
N THR A 82 -18.88 -7.30 -5.79
CA THR A 82 -19.10 -8.74 -5.67
C THR A 82 -19.45 -9.31 -7.04
N THR A 83 -18.68 -10.28 -7.51
CA THR A 83 -18.98 -11.00 -8.76
C THR A 83 -19.93 -12.18 -8.51
N LEU A 84 -20.10 -13.08 -9.48
CA LEU A 84 -21.00 -14.24 -9.41
C LEU A 84 -20.76 -15.18 -8.22
N PHE A 85 -19.57 -15.13 -7.61
CA PHE A 85 -19.25 -15.84 -6.39
C PHE A 85 -19.45 -14.89 -5.20
N ALA A 86 -20.23 -15.32 -4.20
CA ALA A 86 -20.42 -14.55 -2.98
C ALA A 86 -19.08 -14.43 -2.22
N SER A 87 -18.41 -13.28 -2.37
CA SER A 87 -17.27 -12.88 -1.56
C SER A 87 -17.66 -11.69 -0.69
N SER A 88 -17.38 -11.77 0.60
CA SER A 88 -17.51 -10.62 1.49
C SER A 88 -16.21 -9.83 1.49
N HIS A 89 -16.29 -8.52 1.25
CA HIS A 89 -15.15 -7.62 1.27
C HIS A 89 -15.25 -6.70 2.49
N PHE A 90 -14.37 -6.90 3.46
CA PHE A 90 -14.32 -6.09 4.67
C PHE A 90 -13.07 -5.22 4.67
N MET A 91 -13.26 -3.92 4.86
CA MET A 91 -12.18 -3.00 5.19
C MET A 91 -12.16 -2.81 6.69
N LEU A 92 -11.11 -3.29 7.35
CA LEU A 92 -11.00 -3.23 8.81
C LEU A 92 -10.56 -1.84 9.30
N GLY A 93 -9.77 -1.13 8.50
CA GLY A 93 -9.34 0.24 8.78
C GLY A 93 -8.55 0.83 7.62
N CYS A 94 -8.41 2.14 7.62
CA CYS A 94 -7.58 2.89 6.68
C CYS A 94 -6.93 4.08 7.40
N SER A 95 -5.72 4.43 6.97
CA SER A 95 -5.06 5.67 7.36
C SER A 95 -4.55 6.33 6.08
N PHE A 96 -4.77 7.64 5.98
CA PHE A 96 -4.49 8.38 4.76
C PHE A 96 -3.94 9.77 5.11
N THR A 97 -2.88 10.16 4.43
CA THR A 97 -2.39 11.54 4.40
C THR A 97 -1.93 11.87 2.99
N THR A 98 -2.01 13.14 2.62
CA THR A 98 -1.40 13.68 1.41
C THR A 98 -0.07 14.37 1.70
N ILE A 99 0.26 14.59 2.97
CA ILE A 99 1.45 15.33 3.41
C ILE A 99 2.10 14.54 4.54
N GLY A 100 3.37 14.17 4.35
CA GLY A 100 4.13 13.41 5.34
C GLY A 100 3.67 11.96 5.46
N GLU A 101 3.84 11.36 6.64
CA GLU A 101 3.51 9.97 6.90
C GLU A 101 2.10 9.81 7.48
N ALA A 102 1.36 8.82 6.99
CA ALA A 102 0.05 8.49 7.52
C ALA A 102 0.19 7.94 8.95
N LEU A 103 -0.79 8.23 9.82
CA LEU A 103 -0.77 7.71 11.17
C LEU A 103 -0.76 6.17 11.12
N PRO A 104 0.14 5.47 11.84
CA PRO A 104 0.18 4.02 11.80
C PRO A 104 -1.15 3.44 12.28
N LEU A 105 -1.71 2.53 11.49
CA LEU A 105 -2.92 1.82 11.85
C LEU A 105 -2.58 0.72 12.87
N ASP A 106 -3.15 0.79 14.07
CA ASP A 106 -2.97 -0.27 15.06
C ASP A 106 -3.79 -1.51 14.67
N LEU A 107 -3.12 -2.43 13.99
CA LEU A 107 -3.69 -3.68 13.49
C LEU A 107 -4.25 -4.58 14.61
N ARG A 108 -3.81 -4.41 15.86
CA ARG A 108 -4.32 -5.19 17.01
C ARG A 108 -5.63 -4.64 17.55
N SER A 109 -5.88 -3.35 17.34
CA SER A 109 -7.14 -2.69 17.72
C SER A 109 -8.27 -2.90 16.71
N LEU A 110 -7.94 -3.43 15.53
CA LEU A 110 -8.92 -3.64 14.47
C LEU A 110 -9.97 -4.68 14.86
N PRO A 111 -11.24 -4.47 14.46
CA PRO A 111 -12.30 -5.42 14.73
C PRO A 111 -12.01 -6.76 14.03
N SER A 112 -12.40 -7.86 14.67
CA SER A 112 -12.38 -9.18 14.03
C SER A 112 -13.40 -9.22 12.90
N ILE A 113 -13.04 -9.87 11.79
CA ILE A 113 -13.97 -10.11 10.68
C ILE A 113 -15.19 -10.89 11.21
N PRO A 114 -16.42 -10.43 10.97
CA PRO A 114 -17.61 -11.15 11.41
C PRO A 114 -17.66 -12.50 10.69
N TRP A 115 -17.59 -13.58 11.47
CA TRP A 115 -17.74 -14.93 10.93
C TRP A 115 -19.16 -15.11 10.43
N THR A 116 -19.35 -15.22 9.12
CA THR A 116 -20.62 -15.71 8.56
C THR A 116 -20.72 -17.20 8.86
N LYS A 117 -21.44 -17.53 9.93
CA LYS A 117 -21.93 -18.89 10.19
C LYS A 117 -22.91 -19.25 9.07
N ASN A 118 -22.49 -20.11 8.15
CA ASN A 118 -23.39 -20.88 7.30
C ASN A 118 -23.74 -22.19 8.00
#